data_AF-A0A557XVH5-F1
#
_entry.id   AF-A0A557XVH5-F1
#
_cell.length_a   1.000
_cell.length_b   1.000
_cell.length_c   1.000
_cell.angle_alpha   90.00
_cell.angle_beta   90.00
_cell.angle_gamma   90.00
#
_symmetry.space_group_name_H-M   'P 1'
#
loop_
_entity.id
_entity.type
_entity.pdbx_description
1 polymer ?
#
loop_
_entity_poly.entity_id
_entity_poly.type
_entity_poly.pdbx_seq_one_letter_code
_entity_poly.pdbx_strand_id
1 'polypeptide(L)'
;MKTAGEALTERVLEDLKNEGLVPDSRETELLARAAWASDRLAELEKMIAKHGSTFYDEKARMVKPSPMLPEARHLTLVIARCLTGIQMEAKTEKGVDPVKSRAGKASWAARQERGRG
;
A
#
# COMPACT_ATOMS: atom_id res chain seq x y z
N MET A 1 5.71 16.14 -15.35
CA MET A 1 6.11 14.71 -15.27
C MET A 1 5.33 14.13 -14.12
N LYS A 2 4.74 12.94 -14.31
CA LYS A 2 3.94 12.29 -13.28
C LYS A 2 4.83 11.72 -12.17
N THR A 3 4.44 11.83 -10.91
CA THR A 3 5.17 11.21 -9.79
C THR A 3 4.96 9.69 -9.79
N ALA A 4 5.76 8.95 -9.01
CA ALA A 4 5.63 7.50 -8.93
C ALA A 4 4.31 7.11 -8.26
N GLY A 5 3.90 7.87 -7.23
CA GLY A 5 2.63 7.73 -6.54
C GLY A 5 1.45 8.03 -7.46
N GLU A 6 1.49 9.13 -8.21
CA GLU A 6 0.45 9.46 -9.18
C GLU A 6 0.28 8.36 -10.24
N ALA A 7 1.38 7.81 -10.75
CA ALA A 7 1.35 6.74 -11.75
C ALA A 7 0.80 5.43 -11.15
N LEU A 8 1.12 5.11 -9.90
CA LEU A 8 0.55 3.97 -9.19
C LEU A 8 -0.96 4.14 -8.98
N THR A 9 -1.39 5.29 -8.48
CA THR A 9 -2.81 5.59 -8.24
C THR A 9 -3.63 5.49 -9.53
N GLU A 10 -3.14 6.05 -10.63
CA GLU A 10 -3.83 5.96 -11.92
C GLU A 10 -4.01 4.52 -12.37
N ARG A 11 -2.96 3.70 -12.35
CA ARG A 11 -3.05 2.28 -12.76
C ARG A 11 -4.07 1.51 -11.94
N VAL A 12 -4.01 1.65 -10.61
CA VAL A 12 -4.96 0.96 -9.72
C VAL A 12 -6.41 1.43 -9.97
N LEU A 13 -6.64 2.73 -10.19
CA LEU A 13 -7.97 3.24 -10.49
C LEU A 13 -8.46 2.82 -11.88
N GLU A 14 -7.56 2.71 -12.86
CA GLU A 14 -7.87 2.21 -14.20
C GLU A 14 -8.29 0.74 -14.16
N ASP A 15 -7.53 -0.09 -13.44
CA ASP A 15 -7.86 -1.50 -13.21
C ASP A 15 -9.24 -1.64 -12.53
N LEU A 16 -9.49 -0.87 -11.47
CA LEU A 16 -10.79 -0.86 -10.79
C LEU A 16 -11.93 -0.43 -11.72
N LYS A 17 -11.71 0.60 -12.53
CA LYS A 17 -12.69 1.08 -13.51
C LYS A 17 -13.01 0.02 -14.56
N ASN A 18 -11.99 -0.69 -15.06
CA ASN A 18 -12.15 -1.76 -16.04
C ASN A 18 -12.98 -2.93 -15.48
N GLU A 19 -12.96 -3.12 -14.16
CA GLU A 19 -13.77 -4.11 -13.45
C GLU A 19 -15.12 -3.55 -12.94
N GLY A 20 -15.45 -2.29 -13.22
CA GLY A 20 -16.68 -1.64 -12.75
C GLY A 20 -16.72 -1.40 -11.23
N LEU A 21 -15.56 -1.39 -10.58
CA LEU A 21 -15.37 -1.22 -9.16
C LEU A 21 -15.06 0.24 -8.82
N VAL A 22 -15.44 0.64 -7.60
CA VAL A 22 -15.16 1.98 -7.05
C VAL A 22 -14.62 1.77 -5.64
N PRO A 23 -13.47 2.37 -5.29
CA PRO A 23 -12.89 2.22 -3.98
C PRO A 23 -13.77 2.89 -2.91
N ASP A 24 -13.88 2.25 -1.75
CA ASP A 24 -14.48 2.87 -0.57
C ASP A 24 -13.52 3.89 0.10
N SER A 25 -13.95 4.54 1.18
CA SER A 25 -13.13 5.54 1.89
C SER A 25 -11.84 4.95 2.47
N ARG A 26 -11.89 3.72 2.98
CA ARG A 26 -10.73 3.02 3.53
C ARG A 26 -9.74 2.66 2.41
N GLU A 27 -10.25 2.17 1.28
CA GLU A 27 -9.45 1.82 0.11
C GLU A 27 -8.81 3.06 -0.52
N THR A 28 -9.53 4.19 -0.52
CA THR A 28 -9.00 5.49 -0.94
C THR A 28 -7.83 5.93 -0.05
N GLU A 29 -7.95 5.78 1.27
CA GLU A 29 -6.85 6.07 2.21
C GLU A 29 -5.64 5.14 2.01
N LEU A 30 -5.88 3.84 1.79
CA LEU A 30 -4.81 2.87 1.50
C LEU A 30 -4.09 3.22 0.21
N LEU A 31 -4.82 3.64 -0.83
CA LEU A 31 -4.25 4.05 -2.10
C LEU A 31 -3.43 5.35 -1.96
N ALA A 32 -3.90 6.31 -1.16
CA ALA A 32 -3.15 7.52 -0.85
C ALA A 32 -1.84 7.23 -0.11
N ARG A 33 -1.86 6.30 0.86
CA ARG A 33 -0.64 5.86 1.57
C ARG A 33 0.33 5.11 0.66
N ALA A 34 -0.17 4.26 -0.23
CA ALA A 34 0.64 3.60 -1.24
C ALA A 34 1.32 4.62 -2.16
N ALA A 35 0.56 5.63 -2.64
CA ALA A 35 1.09 6.68 -3.50
C ALA A 35 2.21 7.48 -2.81
N TRP A 36 1.99 7.91 -1.57
CA TRP A 36 3.02 8.60 -0.77
C TRP A 36 4.28 7.74 -0.60
N ALA A 37 4.12 6.45 -0.28
CA ALA A 37 5.25 5.55 -0.12
C ALA A 37 6.01 5.32 -1.44
N SER A 38 5.32 5.29 -2.58
CA SER A 38 5.93 5.20 -3.90
C SER A 38 6.74 6.45 -4.25
N ASP A 39 6.26 7.64 -3.93
CA ASP A 39 7.02 8.88 -4.13
C ASP A 39 8.29 8.90 -3.28
N ARG A 40 8.19 8.51 -2.01
CA ARG A 40 9.36 8.38 -1.13
C ARG A 40 10.35 7.33 -1.61
N LEU A 41 9.87 6.20 -2.12
CA LEU A 41 10.74 5.17 -2.65
C LEU A 41 11.50 5.68 -3.87
N ALA A 42 10.83 6.38 -4.79
CA ALA A 42 11.46 6.96 -5.97
C ALA A 42 12.51 8.04 -5.62
N GLU A 43 12.27 8.85 -4.58
CA GLU A 43 13.27 9.78 -4.04
C GLU A 43 14.49 9.03 -3.49
N LEU A 44 14.26 7.98 -2.71
CA LEU A 44 15.30 7.20 -2.07
C LEU A 44 16.14 6.41 -3.09
N GLU A 45 15.52 5.85 -4.12
CA GLU A 45 16.20 5.18 -5.23
C GLU A 45 17.13 6.15 -5.99
N LYS A 46 16.69 7.40 -6.20
CA LYS A 46 17.57 8.44 -6.78
C LYS A 46 18.76 8.74 -5.88
N MET A 47 18.56 8.78 -4.57
CA MET A 47 19.64 9.00 -3.60
C MET A 47 20.62 7.82 -3.57
N ILE A 48 20.13 6.58 -3.60
CA ILE A 48 20.97 5.38 -3.70
C ILE A 48 21.75 5.38 -5.02
N ALA A 49 21.12 5.74 -6.14
CA ALA A 49 21.81 5.82 -7.43
C ALA A 49 22.92 6.88 -7.43
N LYS A 50 22.72 8.00 -6.73
CA LYS A 50 23.70 9.08 -6.61
C LYS A 50 24.86 8.75 -5.67
N HIS A 51 24.57 8.12 -4.52
CA HIS A 51 25.52 7.95 -3.42
C HIS A 51 26.09 6.54 -3.30
N GLY A 52 25.53 5.58 -4.04
CA GLY A 52 25.92 4.18 -3.98
C GLY A 52 25.18 3.39 -2.90
N SER A 53 25.31 2.06 -3.00
CA SER A 53 24.69 1.09 -2.10
C SER A 53 25.54 0.77 -0.87
N THR A 54 26.75 1.33 -0.78
CA THR A 54 27.68 1.13 0.33
C THR A 54 28.38 2.43 0.69
N PHE A 55 28.90 2.50 1.91
CA PHE A 55 29.78 3.58 2.34
C PHE A 55 30.96 3.01 3.13
N TYR A 56 32.08 3.72 3.15
CA TYR A 56 33.21 3.37 4.00
C TYR A 56 33.01 3.97 5.39
N ASP A 57 32.99 3.12 6.43
CA ASP A 57 32.97 3.55 7.82
C ASP A 57 34.40 3.68 8.33
N GLU A 58 34.87 4.92 8.50
CA GLU A 58 36.23 5.20 8.98
C GLU A 58 36.50 4.68 10.39
N LYS A 59 35.49 4.68 11.27
CA LYS A 59 35.64 4.22 12.66
C LYS A 59 35.79 2.71 12.73
N ALA A 60 34.98 1.99 11.94
CA ALA A 60 35.03 0.53 11.86
C ALA A 60 36.06 0.02 10.83
N ARG A 61 36.70 0.92 10.06
CA ARG A 61 37.64 0.63 8.97
C ARG A 61 37.13 -0.41 7.97
N MET A 62 35.83 -0.37 7.67
CA MET A 62 35.18 -1.36 6.80
C MET A 62 34.10 -0.73 5.92
N VAL A 63 33.80 -1.39 4.80
CA VAL A 63 32.66 -1.03 3.95
C VAL A 63 31.37 -1.55 4.59
N LYS A 64 30.37 -0.68 4.73
CA LYS A 64 29.04 -1.01 5.25
C LYS A 64 27.95 -0.78 4.20
N PRO A 65 26.83 -1.53 4.23
CA PRO A 65 25.67 -1.23 3.41
C PRO A 65 25.10 0.16 3.72
N SER A 66 24.63 0.86 2.69
CA SER A 66 23.97 2.14 2.86
C SER A 66 22.71 2.01 3.73
N PRO A 67 22.49 2.91 4.71
CA PRO A 67 21.28 2.90 5.53
C PRO A 67 20.00 3.20 4.72
N MET A 68 20.14 3.65 3.48
CA MET A 68 19.02 3.84 2.55
C MET A 68 18.44 2.51 2.05
N LEU A 69 19.22 1.42 2.03
CA LEU A 69 18.75 0.13 1.49
C LEU A 69 17.65 -0.52 2.37
N PRO A 70 17.78 -0.58 3.71
CA PRO A 70 16.69 -1.07 4.56
C PRO A 70 15.43 -0.21 4.45
N GLU A 71 15.57 1.12 4.34
CA GLU A 71 14.43 2.03 4.20
C GLU A 71 13.68 1.81 2.89
N ALA A 72 14.40 1.60 1.78
CA ALA A 72 13.78 1.27 0.49
C ALA A 72 12.96 -0.03 0.58
N ARG A 73 13.52 -1.07 1.21
CA ARG A 73 12.79 -2.33 1.46
C ARG A 73 11.57 -2.11 2.34
N HIS A 74 11.66 -1.25 3.34
CA HIS A 74 10.53 -0.93 4.22
C HIS A 74 9.39 -0.26 3.43
N LEU A 75 9.71 0.72 2.59
CA LEU A 75 8.73 1.38 1.72
C LEU A 75 8.10 0.38 0.74
N THR A 76 8.87 -0.52 0.14
CA THR A 76 8.32 -1.61 -0.69
C THR A 76 7.31 -2.47 0.07
N LEU A 77 7.60 -2.81 1.33
CA LEU A 77 6.68 -3.58 2.17
C LEU A 77 5.42 -2.78 2.53
N VAL A 78 5.54 -1.48 2.79
CA VAL A 78 4.39 -0.60 3.05
C VAL A 78 3.49 -0.53 1.82
N ILE A 79 4.05 -0.34 0.63
CA ILE A 79 3.30 -0.33 -0.64
C ILE A 79 2.57 -1.67 -0.79
N ALA A 80 3.27 -2.79 -0.68
CA ALA A 80 2.67 -4.12 -0.80
C ALA A 80 1.51 -4.33 0.18
N ARG A 81 1.69 -3.97 1.47
CA ARG A 81 0.63 -4.09 2.49
C ARG A 81 -0.58 -3.21 2.20
N CYS A 82 -0.36 -1.98 1.74
CA CYS A 82 -1.46 -1.08 1.39
C CYS A 82 -2.27 -1.67 0.23
N LEU A 83 -1.60 -2.16 -0.82
CA LEU A 83 -2.25 -2.76 -1.98
C LEU A 83 -2.97 -4.07 -1.64
N THR A 84 -2.40 -4.95 -0.81
CA THR A 84 -3.10 -6.16 -0.32
C THR A 84 -4.35 -5.83 0.49
N GLY A 85 -4.38 -4.67 1.15
CA GLY A 85 -5.53 -4.21 1.93
C GLY A 85 -6.71 -3.70 1.08
N ILE A 86 -6.51 -3.48 -0.23
CA ILE A 86 -7.56 -3.12 -1.18
C ILE A 86 -8.29 -4.42 -1.56
N GLN A 87 -9.25 -4.81 -0.71
CA GLN A 87 -10.03 -6.04 -0.90
C GLN A 87 -11.23 -5.75 -1.79
N MET A 88 -11.06 -5.93 -3.09
CA MET A 88 -12.07 -5.64 -4.10
C MET A 88 -13.27 -6.60 -3.97
N GLU A 89 -14.37 -6.15 -3.34
CA GLU A 89 -15.64 -6.88 -3.38
C GLU A 89 -16.46 -6.34 -4.55
N ALA A 90 -16.80 -7.20 -5.51
CA ALA A 90 -17.75 -6.86 -6.57
C ALA A 90 -19.06 -6.38 -5.93
N LYS A 91 -19.65 -5.30 -6.48
CA LYS A 91 -21.04 -4.94 -6.14
C LYS A 91 -21.89 -6.16 -6.44
N THR A 92 -22.39 -6.81 -5.39
CA THR A 92 -23.31 -7.94 -5.58
C THR A 92 -24.50 -7.45 -6.41
N GLU A 93 -24.95 -8.26 -7.38
CA GLU A 93 -26.05 -7.95 -8.31
C GLU A 93 -27.36 -7.47 -7.63
N LYS A 94 -27.46 -7.67 -6.30
CA LYS A 94 -28.58 -7.23 -5.46
C LYS A 94 -28.49 -5.77 -4.96
N GLY A 95 -27.53 -4.98 -5.43
CA GLY A 95 -27.41 -3.56 -5.03
C GLY A 95 -27.05 -3.35 -3.56
N VAL A 96 -26.51 -4.37 -2.89
CA VAL A 96 -26.02 -4.24 -1.51
C VAL A 96 -24.70 -3.48 -1.55
N ASP A 97 -24.70 -2.32 -0.90
CA ASP A 97 -23.51 -1.52 -0.66
C ASP A 97 -22.41 -2.38 0.00
N PRO A 98 -21.23 -2.54 -0.65
CA PRO A 98 -20.13 -3.33 -0.12
C PRO A 98 -19.72 -2.92 1.30
N VAL A 99 -19.81 -1.62 1.63
CA VAL A 99 -19.50 -1.10 2.97
C VAL A 99 -20.49 -1.64 4.00
N LYS A 100 -21.79 -1.66 3.65
CA LYS A 100 -22.84 -2.22 4.52
C LYS A 100 -22.72 -3.74 4.64
N SER A 101 -22.32 -4.42 3.57
CA SER A 101 -22.05 -5.86 3.58
C SER A 101 -20.89 -6.22 4.54
N ARG A 102 -19.75 -5.53 4.45
CA ARG A 102 -18.60 -5.74 5.34
C ARG A 102 -18.94 -5.45 6.80
N ALA A 103 -19.62 -4.32 7.07
CA ALA A 103 -20.06 -3.98 8.43
C ALA A 103 -21.02 -5.04 9.00
N GLY A 104 -21.92 -5.56 8.16
CA GLY A 104 -22.82 -6.66 8.51
C GLY A 104 -22.07 -7.95 8.85
N LYS A 105 -21.11 -8.37 8.01
CA LYS A 105 -20.28 -9.57 8.24
C LYS A 105 -19.45 -9.43 9.53
N ALA A 106 -18.80 -8.29 9.74
CA ALA A 106 -18.01 -8.03 10.95
C ALA A 106 -18.89 -8.03 12.22
N SER A 107 -20.08 -7.40 12.15
CA SER A 107 -21.02 -7.42 13.26
C SER A 107 -21.58 -8.81 13.55
N TRP A 108 -21.75 -9.67 12.53
CA TRP A 108 -22.21 -11.04 12.69
C TRP A 108 -21.12 -11.94 13.31
N ALA A 109 -19.88 -11.83 12.83
CA ALA A 109 -18.73 -12.52 13.41
C ALA A 109 -18.55 -12.17 14.90
N ALA A 110 -18.65 -10.89 15.26
CA ALA A 110 -18.55 -10.43 16.65
C ALA A 110 -19.73 -10.89 17.54
N ARG A 111 -20.86 -11.31 16.96
CA ARG A 111 -22.00 -11.92 17.70
C ARG A 111 -21.80 -13.42 17.89
N GLN A 112 -21.24 -14.12 16.90
CA GLN A 112 -20.90 -15.54 17.00
C GLN A 112 -19.83 -15.80 18.07
N GLU A 113 -18.81 -14.96 18.14
CA GLU A 113 -17.78 -15.04 19.20
C GLU A 113 -18.36 -14.82 20.60
N ARG A 114 -19.33 -13.90 20.75
CA ARG A 114 -20.01 -13.65 22.03
C ARG A 114 -21.01 -14.72 22.44
N GLY A 115 -21.54 -15.51 21.49
CA GLY A 115 -22.47 -16.60 21.77
C GLY A 115 -21.77 -17.95 22.05
N ARG A 116 -20.43 -17.99 21.98
CA ARG A 116 -19.61 -19.18 22.23
C ARG A 116 -18.79 -19.11 23.53
N GLY A 117 -18.91 -18.03 24.30
CA GLY A 117 -18.37 -17.90 25.66
C GLY A 117 -19.45 -18.10 26.70
#